data_AF-A0A9X9M2J3-F1
#
_entry.id   AF-A0A9X9M2J3-F1
#
_cell.length_a   1.000
_cell.length_b   1.000
_cell.length_c   1.000
_cell.angle_alpha   90.00
_cell.angle_beta   90.00
_cell.angle_gamma   90.00
#
_symmetry.space_group_name_H-M   'P 1'
#
loop_
_entity.id
_entity.type
_entity.pdbx_description
1 polymer ?
#
loop_
_entity_poly.entity_id
_entity_poly.type
_entity_poly.pdbx_seq_one_letter_code
_entity_poly.pdbx_strand_id
1 'polypeptide(L)'
;LGWPQVPRGQPAFTKKKKTIRLFWNEVRPFEWPCKNNRRCREFLWSKLEPIKVDTSRLEHLFESKSKELAVSKKTAADGKRQEVIVLDPKRSNAINIGLTVLPPPRTIKIAILNFDEYALNKEGIEKILTMIPTEEEKQKIQEAQLANPDVPLGSAEQFLLTLSSISELSARLHLWAFKMDYETTEKEVAEPLLDLKEGIDQLENNKTLGFILSTLLAIGNFLNGTNAKAFELSYLEKVPEVKDTVHKQSLLHHVCTMVVENFPDSSDLYSEIGAVTRSAKVCLWA
;
A
#
# COMPACT_ATOMS: atom_id res chain seq x y z
N LEU A 1 -1.54 50.67 23.38
CA LEU A 1 -0.09 50.43 23.57
C LEU A 1 0.20 49.02 23.02
N GLY A 2 0.28 48.79 21.72
CA GLY A 2 1.23 49.41 20.78
C GLY A 2 2.54 48.63 20.80
N TRP A 3 2.52 47.35 20.44
CA TRP A 3 3.74 46.53 20.32
C TRP A 3 4.25 46.58 18.87
N PRO A 4 5.57 46.57 18.65
CA PRO A 4 6.17 47.04 17.41
C PRO A 4 5.82 46.11 16.25
N GLN A 5 5.37 46.70 15.14
CA GLN A 5 5.28 46.04 13.85
C GLN A 5 6.67 45.49 13.49
N VAL A 6 6.77 44.17 13.33
CA VAL A 6 7.92 43.55 12.67
C VAL A 6 7.99 44.15 11.26
N PRO A 7 9.13 44.67 10.79
CA PRO A 7 9.22 45.31 9.48
C PRO A 7 8.74 44.34 8.39
N ARG A 8 7.66 44.73 7.67
CA ARG A 8 7.34 44.14 6.37
C ARG A 8 8.49 44.44 5.42
N GLY A 9 9.44 43.52 5.36
CA GLY A 9 10.64 43.64 4.56
C GLY A 9 11.15 42.28 4.11
N GLN A 10 10.27 41.44 3.55
CA GLN A 10 10.78 40.47 2.58
C GLN A 10 11.12 41.26 1.31
N PRO A 11 12.33 41.16 0.74
CA PRO A 11 12.54 41.63 -0.61
C PRO A 11 11.65 40.78 -1.52
N ALA A 12 10.54 41.34 -1.97
CA ALA A 12 9.77 40.76 -3.06
C ALA A 12 10.72 40.73 -4.25
N PHE A 13 11.18 39.53 -4.65
CA PHE A 13 11.96 39.36 -5.86
C PHE A 13 11.17 39.96 -7.02
N THR A 14 11.67 41.06 -7.59
CA THR A 14 11.05 41.72 -8.73
C THR A 14 11.31 40.86 -9.97
N LYS A 15 10.32 40.07 -10.37
CA LYS A 15 10.42 39.20 -11.54
C LYS A 15 10.03 39.96 -12.81
N LYS A 16 10.86 39.87 -13.86
CA LYS A 16 10.56 40.39 -15.21
C LYS A 16 9.87 39.36 -16.08
N LYS A 17 10.07 38.06 -15.82
CA LYS A 17 9.56 36.95 -16.63
C LYS A 17 8.73 35.96 -15.80
N LYS A 18 7.72 35.33 -16.42
CA LYS A 18 6.97 34.24 -15.78
C LYS A 18 7.86 33.01 -15.71
N THR A 19 8.16 32.51 -14.52
CA THR A 19 8.92 31.26 -14.32
C THR A 19 8.02 30.10 -13.92
N ILE A 20 8.53 28.88 -14.06
CA ILE A 20 7.88 27.65 -13.54
C ILE A 20 7.55 27.84 -12.05
N ARG A 21 6.33 27.46 -11.66
CA ARG A 21 5.88 27.48 -10.26
C ARG A 21 6.16 26.14 -9.61
N LEU A 22 6.72 26.18 -8.42
CA LEU A 22 6.87 25.03 -7.56
C LEU A 22 5.62 24.92 -6.66
N PHE A 23 5.06 23.73 -6.51
CA PHE A 23 3.77 23.46 -5.84
C PHE A 23 3.93 22.92 -4.42
N TRP A 24 4.83 23.52 -3.65
CA TRP A 24 4.98 23.31 -2.21
C TRP A 24 3.81 23.93 -1.42
N ASN A 25 3.38 23.22 -0.39
CA ASN A 25 2.42 23.71 0.59
C ASN A 25 3.12 24.70 1.53
N GLU A 26 2.76 25.97 1.43
CA GLU A 26 3.30 27.01 2.31
C GLU A 26 2.86 26.75 3.75
N VAL A 27 3.82 26.52 4.64
CA VAL A 27 3.56 26.42 6.07
C VAL A 27 3.39 27.85 6.58
N ARG A 28 2.15 28.20 6.97
CA ARG A 28 1.87 29.51 7.57
C ARG A 28 2.74 29.69 8.83
N PRO A 29 3.16 30.92 9.18
CA PRO A 29 3.78 31.20 10.47
C PRO A 29 2.77 30.88 11.57
N PHE A 30 2.78 29.65 12.07
CA PHE A 30 2.02 29.24 13.24
C PHE A 30 2.83 29.67 14.45
N GLU A 31 2.25 30.44 15.37
CA GLU A 31 2.88 30.73 16.65
C GLU A 31 2.90 29.43 17.47
N TRP A 32 3.95 28.63 17.33
CA TRP A 32 4.09 27.38 18.05
C TRP A 32 4.20 27.65 19.57
N PRO A 33 3.51 26.87 20.43
CA PRO A 33 3.41 27.12 21.88
C PRO A 33 4.70 26.87 22.68
N CYS A 34 5.86 26.80 22.01
CA CYS A 34 7.16 26.54 22.60
C CYS A 34 7.81 27.77 23.28
N LYS A 35 7.03 28.77 23.69
CA LYS A 35 7.56 29.94 24.42
C LYS A 35 8.00 29.63 25.86
N ASN A 36 7.53 28.53 26.47
CA ASN A 36 7.75 28.26 27.90
C ASN A 36 8.53 26.99 28.26
N ASN A 37 9.10 26.26 27.29
CA ASN A 37 9.87 25.07 27.61
C ASN A 37 11.38 25.33 27.47
N ARG A 38 12.11 25.38 28.60
CA ARG A 38 13.59 25.57 28.66
C ARG A 38 14.40 24.49 27.93
N ARG A 39 13.75 23.50 27.32
CA ARG A 39 14.35 22.42 26.50
C ARG A 39 14.04 22.51 25.00
N CYS A 40 13.38 23.55 24.52
CA CYS A 40 13.20 23.75 23.07
C CYS A 40 14.51 24.24 22.45
N ARG A 41 15.30 23.30 21.93
CA ARG A 41 16.44 23.62 21.06
C ARG A 41 15.95 24.43 19.86
N GLU A 42 16.72 25.45 19.48
CA GLU A 42 16.50 26.27 18.28
C GLU A 42 16.13 25.41 17.07
N PHE A 43 15.00 25.72 16.43
CA PHE A 43 14.49 24.98 15.27
C PHE A 43 15.44 25.11 14.08
N LEU A 44 15.58 24.04 13.30
CA LEU A 44 16.48 23.98 12.14
C LEU A 44 16.28 25.17 11.19
N TRP A 45 15.02 25.53 10.89
CA TRP A 45 14.66 26.65 10.02
C TRP A 45 15.15 28.01 10.52
N SER A 46 15.32 28.18 11.84
CA SER A 46 15.83 29.40 12.46
C SER A 46 17.36 29.52 12.36
N LYS A 47 18.05 28.43 12.03
CA LYS A 47 19.52 28.37 11.88
C LYS A 47 19.97 28.50 10.42
N LEU A 48 19.03 28.54 9.48
CA LEU A 48 19.37 28.65 8.06
C LEU A 48 19.74 30.09 7.74
N GLU A 49 20.95 30.27 7.21
CA GLU A 49 21.39 31.58 6.73
C GLU A 49 20.73 31.93 5.39
N PRO A 50 20.31 33.20 5.18
CA PRO A 50 19.79 33.63 3.89
C PRO A 50 20.83 33.49 2.78
N ILE A 51 20.54 32.67 1.76
CA ILE A 51 21.41 32.48 0.59
C ILE A 51 21.04 33.50 -0.48
N LYS A 52 22.05 34.22 -1.01
CA LYS A 52 21.87 35.07 -2.21
C LYS A 52 21.72 34.18 -3.44
N VAL A 53 20.63 34.36 -4.17
CA VAL A 53 20.32 33.61 -5.38
C VAL A 53 20.46 34.52 -6.61
N ASP A 54 21.10 34.03 -7.68
CA ASP A 54 21.17 34.73 -8.96
C ASP A 54 19.82 34.66 -9.67
N THR A 55 19.00 35.69 -9.44
CA THR A 55 17.66 35.80 -9.99
C THR A 55 17.66 35.90 -11.50
N SER A 56 18.64 36.57 -12.11
CA SER A 56 18.73 36.77 -13.57
C SER A 56 18.96 35.43 -14.29
N ARG A 57 19.88 34.61 -13.76
CA ARG A 57 20.14 33.28 -14.32
C ARG A 57 18.94 32.36 -14.15
N LEU A 58 18.28 32.37 -12.99
CA LEU A 58 17.09 31.55 -12.77
C LEU A 58 15.90 31.99 -13.63
N GLU A 59 15.70 33.29 -13.83
CA GLU A 59 14.67 33.79 -14.74
C GLU A 59 14.89 33.34 -16.18
N HIS A 60 16.15 33.31 -16.65
CA HIS A 60 16.48 32.81 -17.98
C HIS A 60 16.29 31.30 -18.11
N LEU A 61 16.74 30.52 -17.11
CA LEU A 61 16.72 29.05 -17.18
C LEU A 61 15.32 28.46 -16.97
N PHE A 62 14.49 29.09 -16.12
CA PHE A 62 13.18 28.58 -15.74
C PHE A 62 12.03 29.43 -16.28
N GLU A 63 12.27 30.23 -17.32
CA GLU A 63 11.22 30.94 -18.05
C GLU A 63 10.18 29.94 -18.58
N SER A 64 8.94 30.15 -18.18
CA SER A 64 7.82 29.39 -18.71
C SER A 64 7.57 29.86 -20.14
N LYS A 65 8.00 29.06 -21.12
CA LYS A 65 7.63 29.23 -22.52
C LYS A 65 6.12 29.01 -22.62
N SER A 66 5.37 30.10 -22.46
CA SER A 66 3.99 30.16 -22.91
C SER A 66 4.06 29.88 -24.41
N LYS A 67 3.59 28.71 -24.86
CA LYS A 67 3.16 28.61 -26.25
C LYS A 67 2.06 29.65 -26.36
N GLU A 68 2.39 30.81 -26.92
CA GLU A 68 1.35 31.62 -27.54
C GLU A 68 0.65 30.67 -28.50
N LEU A 69 -0.59 30.31 -28.14
CA LEU A 69 -1.52 29.75 -29.09
C LEU A 69 -1.72 30.85 -30.12
N ALA A 70 -0.83 30.89 -31.11
CA ALA A 70 -1.13 31.48 -32.38
C ALA A 70 -2.42 30.80 -32.80
N VAL A 71 -3.51 31.58 -32.82
CA VAL A 71 -4.68 31.29 -33.63
C VAL A 71 -4.20 31.36 -35.08
N SER A 72 -3.46 30.33 -35.49
CA SER A 72 -3.25 30.04 -36.88
C SER A 72 -4.61 29.57 -37.37
N LYS A 73 -5.34 30.47 -38.02
CA LYS A 73 -6.13 30.10 -39.20
C LYS A 73 -5.20 29.30 -40.11
N LYS A 74 -5.09 27.99 -39.88
CA LYS A 74 -4.55 27.07 -40.87
C LYS A 74 -5.65 26.91 -41.90
N THR A 75 -5.50 27.71 -42.94
CA THR A 75 -5.75 27.31 -44.31
C THR A 75 -5.60 25.80 -44.48
N ALA A 76 -6.57 25.24 -45.18
CA ALA A 76 -6.62 23.86 -45.63
C ALA A 76 -5.27 23.38 -46.17
N ALA A 77 -4.84 22.22 -45.67
CA ALA A 77 -4.01 21.20 -46.32
C ALA A 77 -3.27 20.39 -45.25
N ASP A 78 -3.99 19.52 -44.55
CA ASP A 78 -3.45 18.21 -44.19
C ASP A 78 -4.63 17.26 -44.03
N GLY A 79 -4.53 16.06 -44.60
CA GLY A 79 -5.60 15.08 -44.70
C GLY A 79 -5.95 14.46 -43.35
N LYS A 80 -6.48 15.25 -42.41
CA LYS A 80 -7.17 14.72 -41.24
C LYS A 80 -8.39 13.98 -41.75
N ARG A 81 -8.34 12.64 -41.65
CA ARG A 81 -9.53 11.82 -41.66
C ARG A 81 -10.53 12.51 -40.73
N GLN A 82 -11.69 12.88 -41.28
CA GLN A 82 -12.79 13.33 -40.42
C GLN A 82 -13.07 12.16 -39.48
N GLU A 83 -13.00 12.43 -38.18
CA GLU A 83 -13.33 11.45 -37.14
C GLU A 83 -14.47 12.02 -36.31
N VAL A 84 -15.43 11.16 -36.00
CA VAL A 84 -16.58 11.51 -35.15
C VAL A 84 -16.13 11.40 -33.69
N ILE A 85 -16.11 12.53 -32.99
CA ILE A 85 -15.78 12.63 -31.57
C ILE A 85 -17.06 13.02 -30.82
N VAL A 86 -17.45 12.18 -29.88
CA VAL A 86 -18.72 12.30 -29.15
C VAL A 86 -18.49 12.49 -27.65
N LEU A 87 -17.41 11.90 -27.14
CA LEU A 87 -17.04 11.99 -25.74
C LEU A 87 -16.50 13.38 -25.39
N ASP A 88 -16.62 13.76 -24.12
CA ASP A 88 -15.99 14.99 -23.67
C ASP A 88 -14.45 14.88 -23.77
N PRO A 89 -13.74 15.99 -24.04
CA PRO A 89 -12.29 15.95 -24.23
C PRO A 89 -11.51 15.36 -23.06
N LYS A 90 -12.00 15.51 -21.81
CA LYS A 90 -11.31 14.99 -20.62
C LYS A 90 -11.44 13.47 -20.54
N ARG A 91 -12.64 12.94 -20.77
CA ARG A 91 -12.92 11.49 -20.82
C ARG A 91 -12.22 10.82 -21.98
N SER A 92 -12.28 11.41 -23.18
CA SER A 92 -11.56 10.91 -24.37
C SER A 92 -10.05 10.85 -24.12
N ASN A 93 -9.46 11.90 -23.54
CA ASN A 93 -8.04 11.89 -23.17
C ASN A 93 -7.70 10.82 -22.12
N ALA A 94 -8.52 10.63 -21.09
CA ALA A 94 -8.30 9.61 -20.08
C ALA A 94 -8.29 8.19 -20.67
N ILE A 95 -9.22 7.90 -21.59
CA ILE A 95 -9.28 6.62 -22.30
C ILE A 95 -8.07 6.45 -23.21
N ASN A 96 -7.71 7.47 -23.99
CA ASN A 96 -6.55 7.42 -24.88
C ASN A 96 -5.23 7.20 -24.10
N ILE A 97 -5.09 7.78 -22.90
CA ILE A 97 -3.96 7.49 -22.00
C ILE A 97 -4.02 6.03 -21.50
N GLY A 98 -5.20 5.51 -21.20
CA GLY A 98 -5.38 4.09 -20.87
C GLY A 98 -4.95 3.17 -22.02
N LEU A 99 -5.26 3.54 -23.25
CA LEU A 99 -4.91 2.77 -24.45
C LEU A 99 -3.40 2.72 -24.73
N THR A 100 -2.59 3.66 -24.21
CA THR A 100 -1.13 3.60 -24.43
C THR A 100 -0.44 2.50 -23.63
N VAL A 101 -1.08 2.02 -22.55
CA VAL A 101 -0.54 0.96 -21.68
C VAL A 101 -1.25 -0.38 -21.90
N LEU A 102 -2.38 -0.38 -22.61
CA LEU A 102 -3.15 -1.58 -22.90
C LEU A 102 -2.78 -2.19 -24.26
N PRO A 103 -3.00 -3.51 -24.43
CA PRO A 103 -2.88 -4.15 -25.73
C PRO A 103 -3.84 -3.55 -26.78
N PRO A 104 -3.71 -3.90 -28.06
CA PRO A 104 -4.66 -3.48 -29.08
C PRO A 104 -6.12 -3.86 -28.72
N PRO A 105 -7.13 -3.01 -29.00
CA PRO A 105 -8.53 -3.26 -28.64
C PRO A 105 -9.09 -4.63 -29.09
N ARG A 106 -8.67 -5.10 -30.27
CA ARG A 106 -9.05 -6.43 -30.77
C ARG A 106 -8.50 -7.56 -29.90
N THR A 107 -7.25 -7.43 -29.47
CA THR A 107 -6.59 -8.37 -28.56
C THR A 107 -7.28 -8.35 -27.20
N ILE A 108 -7.64 -7.18 -26.68
CA ILE A 108 -8.35 -7.04 -25.39
C ILE A 108 -9.66 -7.82 -25.39
N LYS A 109 -10.48 -7.68 -26.44
CA LYS A 109 -11.75 -8.41 -26.52
C LYS A 109 -11.55 -9.93 -26.47
N ILE A 110 -10.60 -10.43 -27.24
CA ILE A 110 -10.29 -11.87 -27.28
C ILE A 110 -9.73 -12.33 -25.93
N ALA A 111 -8.83 -11.55 -25.33
CA ALA A 111 -8.24 -11.85 -24.04
C ALA A 111 -9.29 -11.93 -22.92
N ILE A 112 -10.25 -11.01 -22.87
CA ILE A 112 -11.34 -11.02 -21.89
C ILE A 112 -12.28 -12.22 -22.10
N LEU A 113 -12.58 -12.59 -23.34
CA LEU A 113 -13.46 -13.72 -23.63
C LEU A 113 -12.81 -15.07 -23.31
N ASN A 114 -11.49 -15.17 -23.46
CA ASN A 114 -10.72 -16.39 -23.24
C ASN A 114 -9.99 -16.44 -21.88
N PHE A 115 -10.06 -15.37 -21.08
CA PHE A 115 -9.27 -15.19 -19.85
C PHE A 115 -7.75 -15.39 -20.09
N ASP A 116 -7.22 -14.75 -21.14
CA ASP A 116 -5.82 -14.87 -21.55
C ASP A 116 -4.88 -13.97 -20.72
N GLU A 117 -4.23 -14.59 -19.74
CA GLU A 117 -3.33 -13.93 -18.77
C GLU A 117 -2.01 -13.46 -19.40
N TYR A 118 -1.62 -13.97 -20.57
CA TYR A 118 -0.43 -13.52 -21.29
C TYR A 118 -0.68 -12.23 -22.07
N ALA A 119 -1.89 -12.07 -22.59
CA ALA A 119 -2.28 -10.89 -23.36
C ALA A 119 -2.67 -9.72 -22.46
N LEU A 120 -3.30 -9.97 -21.31
CA LEU A 120 -3.77 -8.94 -20.38
C LEU A 120 -3.52 -9.35 -18.93
N ASN A 121 -2.77 -8.51 -18.21
CA ASN A 121 -2.47 -8.71 -16.79
C ASN A 121 -3.52 -8.04 -15.88
N LYS A 122 -3.39 -8.26 -14.56
CA LYS A 122 -4.29 -7.71 -13.54
C LYS A 122 -4.41 -6.18 -13.60
N GLU A 123 -3.29 -5.46 -13.71
CA GLU A 123 -3.29 -4.00 -13.85
C GLU A 123 -4.09 -3.55 -15.07
N GLY A 124 -4.00 -4.29 -16.18
CA GLY A 124 -4.78 -4.06 -17.38
C GLY A 124 -6.28 -4.27 -17.15
N ILE A 125 -6.67 -5.32 -16.42
CA ILE A 125 -8.06 -5.59 -16.02
C ILE A 125 -8.61 -4.44 -15.17
N GLU A 126 -7.87 -4.03 -14.14
CA GLU A 126 -8.23 -2.90 -13.28
C GLU A 126 -8.37 -1.60 -14.08
N LYS A 127 -7.46 -1.36 -15.02
CA LYS A 127 -7.54 -0.20 -15.91
C LYS A 127 -8.82 -0.22 -16.75
N ILE A 128 -9.17 -1.37 -17.34
CA ILE A 128 -10.40 -1.51 -18.14
C ILE A 128 -11.65 -1.34 -17.28
N LEU A 129 -11.66 -1.84 -16.04
CA LEU A 129 -12.75 -1.61 -15.08
C LEU A 129 -13.01 -0.11 -14.86
N THR A 130 -11.98 0.74 -14.85
CA THR A 130 -12.16 2.21 -14.75
C THR A 130 -12.65 2.88 -16.05
N MET A 131 -12.65 2.16 -17.17
CA MET A 131 -13.00 2.68 -18.50
C MET A 131 -14.27 2.05 -19.08
N ILE A 132 -15.03 1.31 -18.26
CA ILE A 132 -16.33 0.77 -18.68
C ILE A 132 -17.23 1.92 -19.18
N PRO A 133 -17.80 1.81 -20.39
CA PRO A 133 -18.71 2.83 -20.92
C PRO A 133 -20.02 2.84 -20.14
N THR A 134 -20.58 4.03 -19.91
CA THR A 134 -21.97 4.13 -19.42
C THR A 134 -22.96 3.86 -20.55
N GLU A 135 -24.21 3.54 -20.21
CA GLU A 135 -25.23 3.26 -21.23
C GLU A 135 -25.53 4.53 -22.05
N GLU A 136 -25.44 5.72 -21.45
CA GLU A 136 -25.57 7.00 -22.16
C GLU A 136 -24.40 7.26 -23.10
N GLU A 137 -23.16 6.97 -22.69
CA GLU A 137 -21.98 7.08 -23.56
C GLU A 137 -22.12 6.14 -24.77
N LYS A 138 -22.54 4.90 -24.53
CA LYS A 138 -22.77 3.90 -25.57
C LYS A 138 -23.86 4.34 -26.56
N GLN A 139 -24.99 4.83 -26.07
CA GLN A 139 -26.09 5.28 -26.92
C GLN A 139 -25.66 6.46 -27.81
N LYS A 140 -25.00 7.47 -27.23
CA LYS A 140 -24.51 8.64 -28.00
C LYS A 140 -23.53 8.25 -29.09
N ILE A 141 -22.61 7.34 -28.81
CA ILE A 141 -21.63 6.86 -29.80
C ILE A 141 -22.33 6.10 -30.93
N GLN A 142 -23.32 5.27 -30.61
CA GLN A 142 -24.11 4.54 -31.61
C GLN A 142 -24.95 5.49 -32.50
N GLU A 143 -25.61 6.48 -31.92
CA GLU A 143 -26.39 7.48 -32.65
C GLU A 143 -25.49 8.30 -33.60
N ALA A 144 -24.32 8.72 -33.12
CA ALA A 144 -23.38 9.49 -33.93
C ALA A 144 -22.78 8.67 -35.09
N GLN A 145 -22.53 7.37 -34.88
CA GLN A 145 -22.08 6.43 -35.91
C GLN A 145 -23.18 6.18 -36.96
N LEU A 146 -24.44 6.11 -36.53
CA LEU A 146 -25.59 5.93 -37.45
C LEU A 146 -25.86 7.21 -38.26
N ALA A 147 -25.68 8.38 -37.66
CA ALA A 147 -25.82 9.67 -38.33
C ALA A 147 -24.70 9.94 -39.34
N ASN A 148 -23.51 9.37 -39.13
CA ASN A 148 -22.34 9.56 -39.99
C ASN A 148 -21.68 8.20 -40.34
N PRO A 149 -22.33 7.35 -41.14
CA PRO A 149 -21.86 5.99 -41.41
C PRO A 149 -20.53 5.94 -42.19
N ASP A 150 -20.26 6.96 -43.00
CA ASP A 150 -19.05 7.03 -43.85
C ASP A 150 -17.82 7.62 -43.12
N VAL A 151 -17.99 8.08 -41.88
CA VAL A 151 -16.95 8.76 -41.10
C VAL A 151 -16.51 7.86 -39.94
N PRO A 152 -15.21 7.53 -39.79
CA PRO A 152 -14.74 6.71 -38.68
C PRO A 152 -14.92 7.42 -37.33
N LEU A 153 -15.16 6.65 -36.27
CA LEU A 153 -15.14 7.16 -34.89
C LEU A 153 -13.71 7.43 -34.42
N GLY A 154 -13.58 8.33 -33.44
CA GLY A 154 -12.33 8.51 -32.70
C GLY A 154 -11.87 7.22 -31.99
N SER A 155 -10.58 7.15 -31.65
CA SER A 155 -9.98 5.95 -31.04
C SER A 155 -10.63 5.55 -29.70
N ALA A 156 -10.98 6.55 -28.87
CA ALA A 156 -11.64 6.31 -27.60
C ALA A 156 -13.06 5.75 -27.79
N GLU A 157 -13.84 6.32 -28.69
CA GLU A 157 -15.18 5.88 -29.05
C GLU A 157 -15.17 4.45 -29.63
N GLN A 158 -14.22 4.15 -30.52
CA GLN A 158 -14.07 2.81 -31.08
C GLN A 158 -13.71 1.77 -30.00
N PHE A 159 -12.89 2.14 -29.03
CA PHE A 159 -12.58 1.28 -27.89
C PHE A 159 -13.79 1.05 -27.00
N LEU A 160 -14.55 2.09 -26.65
CA LEU A 160 -15.78 1.94 -25.85
C LEU A 160 -16.84 1.08 -26.54
N LEU A 161 -16.99 1.18 -27.86
CA LEU A 161 -17.87 0.27 -28.61
C LEU A 161 -17.37 -1.18 -28.57
N THR A 162 -16.04 -1.37 -28.65
CA THR A 162 -15.44 -2.71 -28.55
C THR A 162 -15.73 -3.32 -27.18
N LEU A 163 -15.57 -2.56 -26.10
CA LEU A 163 -15.93 -2.98 -24.74
C LEU A 163 -17.44 -3.26 -24.60
N SER A 164 -18.29 -2.38 -25.13
CA SER A 164 -19.75 -2.54 -25.11
C SER A 164 -20.24 -3.79 -25.85
N SER A 165 -19.45 -4.31 -26.80
CA SER A 165 -19.78 -5.53 -27.53
C SER A 165 -19.51 -6.81 -26.74
N ILE A 166 -18.92 -6.72 -25.54
CA ILE A 166 -18.64 -7.84 -24.66
C ILE A 166 -19.81 -7.99 -23.67
N SER A 167 -20.50 -9.12 -23.75
CA SER A 167 -21.58 -9.46 -22.81
C SER A 167 -21.07 -9.53 -21.38
N GLU A 168 -21.77 -8.91 -20.43
CA GLU A 168 -21.45 -8.96 -18.99
C GLU A 168 -19.99 -8.57 -18.69
N LEU A 169 -19.45 -7.57 -19.39
CA LEU A 169 -18.05 -7.16 -19.29
C LEU A 169 -17.60 -6.93 -17.84
N SER A 170 -18.38 -6.17 -17.06
CA SER A 170 -18.05 -5.88 -15.66
C SER A 170 -17.93 -7.16 -14.84
N ALA A 171 -18.93 -8.04 -14.89
CA ALA A 171 -18.92 -9.29 -14.12
C ALA A 171 -17.75 -10.19 -14.52
N ARG A 172 -17.45 -10.29 -15.82
CA ARG A 172 -16.30 -11.07 -16.33
C ARG A 172 -14.96 -10.55 -15.82
N LEU A 173 -14.75 -9.23 -15.86
CA LEU A 173 -13.50 -8.61 -15.40
C LEU A 173 -13.31 -8.79 -13.89
N HIS A 174 -14.37 -8.62 -13.09
CA HIS A 174 -14.31 -8.87 -11.64
C HIS A 174 -14.02 -10.35 -11.34
N LEU A 175 -14.72 -11.27 -12.02
CA LEU A 175 -14.48 -12.71 -11.87
C LEU A 175 -13.05 -13.09 -12.27
N TRP A 176 -12.52 -12.49 -13.33
CA TRP A 176 -11.16 -12.76 -13.79
C TRP A 176 -10.13 -12.23 -12.80
N ALA A 177 -10.27 -10.99 -12.35
CA ALA A 177 -9.39 -10.42 -11.33
C ALA A 177 -9.39 -11.28 -10.06
N PHE A 178 -10.57 -11.72 -9.61
CA PHE A 178 -10.71 -12.66 -8.50
C PHE A 178 -9.98 -13.98 -8.76
N LYS A 179 -10.16 -14.59 -9.95
CA LYS A 179 -9.49 -15.84 -10.32
C LYS A 179 -7.97 -15.70 -10.27
N MET A 180 -7.42 -14.57 -10.72
CA MET A 180 -5.96 -14.33 -10.70
C MET A 180 -5.40 -14.23 -9.29
N ASP A 181 -6.17 -13.71 -8.33
CA ASP A 181 -5.74 -13.58 -6.94
C ASP A 181 -6.04 -14.82 -6.09
N TYR A 182 -7.01 -15.63 -6.52
CA TYR A 182 -7.61 -16.68 -5.70
C TYR A 182 -6.60 -17.60 -5.02
N GLU A 183 -5.66 -18.18 -5.79
CA GLU A 183 -4.68 -19.11 -5.22
C GLU A 183 -3.72 -18.44 -4.22
N THR A 184 -3.41 -17.16 -4.43
CA THR A 184 -2.53 -16.42 -3.52
C THR A 184 -3.29 -16.08 -2.25
N THR A 185 -4.49 -15.51 -2.37
CA THR A 185 -5.34 -15.16 -1.22
C THR A 185 -5.76 -16.39 -0.42
N GLU A 186 -6.05 -17.51 -1.09
CA GLU A 186 -6.37 -18.77 -0.42
C GLU A 186 -5.20 -19.27 0.41
N LYS A 187 -3.98 -19.29 -0.13
CA LYS A 187 -2.77 -19.66 0.62
C LYS A 187 -2.46 -18.73 1.78
N GLU A 188 -2.57 -17.41 1.56
CA GLU A 188 -2.36 -16.39 2.59
C GLU A 188 -3.29 -16.58 3.79
N VAL A 189 -4.47 -17.16 3.59
CA VAL A 189 -5.42 -17.47 4.66
C VAL A 189 -5.22 -18.89 5.21
N ALA A 190 -5.02 -19.87 4.33
CA ALA A 190 -4.97 -21.28 4.69
C ALA A 190 -3.69 -21.64 5.46
N GLU A 191 -2.52 -21.19 5.01
CA GLU A 191 -1.23 -21.54 5.64
C GLU A 191 -1.15 -21.12 7.11
N PRO A 192 -1.54 -19.89 7.51
CA PRO A 192 -1.56 -19.50 8.91
C PRO A 192 -2.52 -20.31 9.77
N LEU A 193 -3.69 -20.69 9.24
CA LEU A 193 -4.66 -21.52 9.95
C LEU A 193 -4.16 -22.96 10.15
N LEU A 194 -3.46 -23.50 9.14
CA LEU A 194 -2.80 -24.80 9.25
C LEU A 194 -1.68 -24.79 10.29
N ASP A 195 -0.83 -23.76 10.27
CA ASP A 195 0.24 -23.59 11.27
C ASP A 195 -0.33 -23.38 12.68
N LEU A 196 -1.45 -22.67 12.82
CA LEU A 196 -2.12 -22.51 14.11
C LEU A 196 -2.67 -23.84 14.61
N LYS A 197 -3.37 -24.59 13.76
CA LYS A 197 -3.93 -25.89 14.11
C LYS A 197 -2.82 -26.85 14.54
N GLU A 198 -1.78 -26.96 13.72
CA GLU A 198 -0.61 -27.79 14.03
C GLU A 198 0.09 -27.30 15.31
N GLY A 199 0.19 -25.98 15.54
CA GLY A 199 0.76 -25.43 16.76
C GLY A 199 -0.03 -25.81 18.01
N ILE A 200 -1.36 -25.81 17.93
CA ILE A 200 -2.24 -26.28 19.03
C ILE A 200 -2.00 -27.77 19.28
N ASP A 201 -2.03 -28.59 18.23
CA ASP A 201 -1.81 -30.05 18.34
C ASP A 201 -0.42 -30.37 18.91
N GLN A 202 0.62 -29.61 18.51
CA GLN A 202 1.97 -29.70 19.08
C GLN A 202 1.95 -29.39 20.57
N LEU A 203 1.37 -28.26 20.99
CA LEU A 203 1.35 -27.87 22.42
C LEU A 203 0.56 -28.87 23.28
N GLU A 204 -0.58 -29.38 22.81
CA GLU A 204 -1.42 -30.33 23.55
C GLU A 204 -0.74 -31.69 23.74
N ASN A 205 0.01 -32.16 22.74
CA ASN A 205 0.62 -33.49 22.75
C ASN A 205 2.10 -33.49 23.14
N ASN A 206 2.70 -32.32 23.41
CA ASN A 206 4.11 -32.21 23.74
C ASN A 206 4.40 -32.65 25.18
N LYS A 207 5.05 -33.81 25.32
CA LYS A 207 5.46 -34.38 26.61
C LYS A 207 6.55 -33.55 27.30
N THR A 208 7.52 -33.05 26.54
CA THR A 208 8.63 -32.22 27.04
C THR A 208 8.09 -30.96 27.72
N LEU A 209 7.15 -30.26 27.08
CA LEU A 209 6.44 -29.10 27.63
C LEU A 209 5.68 -29.50 28.91
N GLY A 210 4.97 -30.63 28.89
CA GLY A 210 4.31 -31.18 30.07
C GLY A 210 5.25 -31.39 31.26
N PHE A 211 6.44 -31.97 31.02
CA PHE A 211 7.46 -32.18 32.05
C PHE A 211 8.02 -30.86 32.59
N ILE A 212 8.29 -29.88 31.72
CA ILE A 212 8.77 -28.54 32.11
C ILE A 212 7.73 -27.85 33.00
N LEU A 213 6.46 -27.80 32.56
CA LEU A 213 5.39 -27.14 33.31
C LEU A 213 5.13 -27.83 34.65
N SER A 214 5.16 -29.17 34.69
CA SER A 214 4.98 -29.94 35.92
C SER A 214 6.11 -29.71 36.92
N THR A 215 7.35 -29.68 36.44
CA THR A 215 8.54 -29.41 37.28
C THR A 215 8.48 -28.00 37.84
N LEU A 216 8.16 -27.01 37.01
CA LEU A 216 8.03 -25.62 37.46
C LEU A 216 6.89 -25.43 38.45
N LEU A 217 5.73 -26.10 38.25
CA LEU A 217 4.62 -26.08 39.19
C LEU A 217 5.02 -26.66 40.55
N ALA A 218 5.74 -27.80 40.56
CA ALA A 218 6.21 -28.43 41.79
C ALA A 218 7.19 -27.53 42.57
N ILE A 219 8.16 -26.92 41.88
CA ILE A 219 9.10 -25.98 42.49
C ILE A 219 8.35 -24.74 43.02
N GLY A 220 7.44 -24.18 42.23
CA GLY A 220 6.64 -23.02 42.63
C GLY A 220 5.79 -23.29 43.87
N ASN A 221 5.14 -24.46 43.94
CA ASN A 221 4.37 -24.88 45.11
C ASN A 221 5.26 -25.04 46.36
N PHE A 222 6.45 -25.64 46.21
CA PHE A 222 7.40 -25.76 47.31
C PHE A 222 7.86 -24.38 47.81
N LEU A 223 8.33 -23.51 46.91
CA LEU A 223 8.88 -22.19 47.27
C LEU A 223 7.83 -21.25 47.86
N ASN A 224 6.59 -21.31 47.36
CA ASN A 224 5.51 -20.44 47.83
C ASN A 224 4.72 -21.04 49.01
N GLY A 225 4.98 -22.30 49.39
CA GLY A 225 4.19 -23.02 50.38
C GLY A 225 2.72 -23.21 49.96
N THR A 226 2.47 -23.34 48.65
CA THR A 226 1.12 -23.48 48.08
C THR A 226 0.88 -24.88 47.54
N ASN A 227 -0.39 -25.19 47.24
CA ASN A 227 -0.78 -26.42 46.54
C ASN A 227 -1.66 -26.07 45.33
N ALA A 228 -1.14 -25.19 44.48
CA ALA A 228 -1.81 -24.75 43.26
C ALA A 228 -1.83 -25.89 42.24
N LYS A 229 -2.92 -25.98 41.47
CA LYS A 229 -3.09 -26.98 40.39
C LYS A 229 -2.52 -26.52 39.05
N ALA A 230 -2.35 -25.21 38.87
CA ALA A 230 -1.83 -24.59 37.65
C ALA A 230 -1.29 -23.19 37.99
N PHE A 231 -0.54 -22.61 37.05
CA PHE A 231 -0.10 -21.22 37.07
C PHE A 231 -0.35 -20.59 35.69
N GLU A 232 -0.33 -19.26 35.63
CA GLU A 232 -0.53 -18.52 34.39
C GLU A 232 0.70 -18.63 33.48
N LEU A 233 0.52 -18.98 32.20
CA LEU A 233 1.63 -19.17 31.26
C LEU A 233 2.48 -17.91 31.04
N SER A 234 1.93 -16.72 31.27
CA SER A 234 2.68 -15.46 31.23
C SER A 234 3.85 -15.43 32.25
N TYR A 235 3.79 -16.24 33.31
CA TYR A 235 4.88 -16.35 34.27
C TYR A 235 6.15 -16.96 33.68
N LEU A 236 6.06 -17.73 32.59
CA LEU A 236 7.22 -18.32 31.92
C LEU A 236 8.28 -17.27 31.53
N GLU A 237 7.85 -16.05 31.22
CA GLU A 237 8.75 -14.93 30.91
C GLU A 237 9.65 -14.54 32.10
N LYS A 238 9.19 -14.75 33.34
CA LYS A 238 9.91 -14.38 34.57
C LYS A 238 10.85 -15.46 35.08
N VAL A 239 10.66 -16.71 34.64
CA VAL A 239 11.45 -17.87 35.11
C VAL A 239 12.97 -17.68 34.91
N PRO A 240 13.47 -17.09 33.81
CA PRO A 240 14.91 -16.81 33.66
C PRO A 240 15.44 -15.74 34.61
N GLU A 241 14.58 -14.86 35.14
CA GLU A 241 14.96 -13.71 35.97
C GLU A 241 15.14 -14.08 37.45
N VAL A 242 14.39 -15.08 37.91
CA VAL A 242 14.48 -15.59 39.28
C VAL A 242 15.80 -16.35 39.44
N LYS A 243 16.63 -15.97 40.42
CA LYS A 243 17.94 -16.58 40.67
C LYS A 243 18.04 -17.21 42.04
N ASP A 244 18.79 -18.31 42.14
CA ASP A 244 19.15 -18.91 43.41
C ASP A 244 20.11 -18.00 44.19
N THR A 245 20.16 -18.19 45.52
CA THR A 245 20.93 -17.33 46.40
C THR A 245 22.41 -17.71 46.50
N VAL A 246 22.75 -18.97 46.20
CA VAL A 246 24.05 -19.60 46.41
C VAL A 246 24.95 -19.45 45.18
N HIS A 247 24.48 -19.90 44.02
CA HIS A 247 25.24 -19.97 42.77
C HIS A 247 24.82 -18.90 41.74
N LYS A 248 23.76 -18.13 42.01
CA LYS A 248 23.19 -17.11 41.11
C LYS A 248 22.73 -17.67 39.75
N GLN A 249 22.47 -18.97 39.68
CA GLN A 249 21.85 -19.65 38.56
C GLN A 249 20.36 -19.32 38.50
N SER A 250 19.79 -19.29 37.31
CA SER A 250 18.37 -18.99 37.12
C SER A 250 17.49 -20.18 37.52
N LEU A 251 16.24 -19.90 37.88
CA LEU A 251 15.22 -20.93 38.09
C LEU A 251 15.04 -21.77 36.82
N LEU A 252 15.15 -21.15 35.64
CA LEU A 252 15.16 -21.87 34.37
C LEU A 252 16.26 -22.93 34.32
N HIS A 253 17.48 -22.61 34.77
CA HIS A 253 18.58 -23.58 34.81
C HIS A 253 18.22 -24.79 35.67
N HIS A 254 17.70 -24.56 36.89
CA HIS A 254 17.29 -25.64 37.78
C HIS A 254 16.16 -26.49 37.19
N VAL A 255 15.17 -25.87 36.55
CA VAL A 255 14.09 -26.59 35.85
C VAL A 255 14.65 -27.48 34.75
N CYS A 256 15.51 -26.94 33.88
CA CYS A 256 16.11 -27.72 32.79
C CYS A 256 16.92 -28.90 33.33
N THR A 257 17.74 -28.68 34.36
CA THR A 257 18.54 -29.76 34.98
C THR A 257 17.63 -30.84 35.57
N MET A 258 16.60 -30.46 36.34
CA MET A 258 15.65 -31.42 36.91
C MET A 258 14.85 -32.18 35.85
N VAL A 259 14.51 -31.53 34.73
CA VAL A 259 13.79 -32.20 33.64
C VAL A 259 14.69 -33.25 32.97
N VAL A 260 15.95 -32.90 32.67
CA VAL A 260 16.90 -33.84 32.07
C VAL A 260 17.21 -35.02 33.00
N GLU A 261 17.33 -34.77 34.31
CA GLU A 261 17.61 -35.81 35.30
C GLU A 261 16.42 -36.75 35.56
N ASN A 262 15.20 -36.20 35.66
CA ASN A 262 14.02 -36.98 36.05
C ASN A 262 13.21 -37.52 34.87
N PHE A 263 13.36 -36.92 33.67
CA PHE A 263 12.64 -37.30 32.47
C PHE A 263 13.62 -37.47 31.30
N PRO A 264 14.35 -38.61 31.23
CA PRO A 264 15.32 -38.86 30.16
C PRO A 264 14.70 -38.96 28.76
N ASP A 265 13.38 -39.19 28.68
CA ASP A 265 12.61 -39.16 27.43
C ASP A 265 12.27 -37.73 26.95
N SER A 266 12.65 -36.70 27.72
CA SER A 266 12.50 -35.30 27.30
C SER A 266 13.45 -34.96 26.15
N SER A 267 13.01 -34.10 25.25
CA SER A 267 13.77 -33.71 24.07
C SER A 267 13.99 -32.20 23.99
N ASP A 268 14.55 -31.70 22.88
CA ASP A 268 14.66 -30.27 22.63
C ASP A 268 13.29 -29.67 22.28
N LEU A 269 12.66 -29.01 23.27
CA LEU A 269 11.36 -28.36 23.11
C LEU A 269 11.30 -27.44 21.88
N TYR A 270 12.38 -26.72 21.56
CA TYR A 270 12.41 -25.78 20.43
C TYR A 270 12.19 -26.49 19.09
N SER A 271 12.75 -27.69 18.93
CA SER A 271 12.57 -28.52 17.75
C SER A 271 11.14 -29.08 17.60
N GLU A 272 10.41 -29.20 18.71
CA GLU A 272 9.08 -29.82 18.75
C GLU A 272 7.91 -28.83 18.56
N ILE A 273 8.16 -27.51 18.64
CA ILE A 273 7.13 -26.46 18.57
C ILE A 273 7.27 -25.54 17.34
N GLY A 274 7.76 -26.11 16.23
CA GLY A 274 8.05 -25.34 15.02
C GLY A 274 6.83 -24.57 14.47
N ALA A 275 5.62 -25.14 14.56
CA ALA A 275 4.40 -24.49 14.07
C ALA A 275 3.95 -23.34 14.97
N VAL A 276 4.18 -23.45 16.29
CA VAL A 276 3.95 -22.35 17.25
C VAL A 276 4.82 -21.14 16.90
N THR A 277 6.07 -21.37 16.52
CA THR A 277 6.99 -20.28 16.15
C THR A 277 6.57 -19.58 14.86
N ARG A 278 5.99 -20.31 13.89
CA ARG A 278 5.47 -19.74 12.65
C ARG A 278 4.16 -18.98 12.86
N SER A 279 3.24 -19.55 13.63
CA SER A 279 1.94 -18.94 13.94
C SER A 279 2.03 -17.72 14.84
N ALA A 280 3.05 -17.62 15.72
CA ALA A 280 3.26 -16.45 16.60
C ALA A 280 3.47 -15.12 15.83
N LYS A 281 3.80 -15.17 14.54
CA LYS A 281 4.01 -13.98 13.69
C LYS A 281 2.76 -13.55 12.93
N VAL A 282 1.68 -14.31 13.04
CA VAL A 282 0.44 -14.09 12.28
C VAL A 282 -0.52 -13.23 13.10
N CYS A 283 -0.90 -12.06 12.58
CA CYS A 283 -2.07 -11.34 13.09
C CYS A 283 -3.33 -11.95 12.47
N LEU A 284 -4.07 -12.74 13.24
CA LEU A 284 -5.39 -13.28 12.84
C LEU A 284 -6.51 -12.23 12.89
N TRP A 285 -6.22 -11.02 13.35
CA TRP A 285 -7.14 -9.89 13.42
C TRP A 285 -6.68 -8.80 12.45
N ALA A 286 -7.26 -8.80 11.26
CA ALA A 286 -7.23 -7.69 10.30
C ALA A 286 -8.66 -7.40 9.84
#